data_AF-E6LFD4-F1
#
_entry.id   AF-E6LFD4-F1
#
_cell.length_a   1.000
_cell.length_b   1.000
_cell.length_c   1.000
_cell.angle_alpha   90.00
_cell.angle_beta   90.00
_cell.angle_gamma   90.00
#
_symmetry.space_group_name_H-M   'P 1'
#
loop_
_entity.id
_entity.type
_entity.pdbx_description
1 polymer ?
#
loop_
_entity_poly.entity_id
_entity_poly.type
_entity_poly.pdbx_seq_one_letter_code
_entity_poly.pdbx_strand_id
1 'polypeptide(L)' 'MQPWLKAGMDATFVLVDASCSTEFIVRMKPVKASYSKGKNIFELIQ' A
#
# COMPACT_ATOMS: atom_id res chain seq x y z
N MET A 1 12.35 4.36 -9.01
CA MET A 1 12.56 3.38 -7.91
C MET A 1 11.59 3.74 -6.79
N GLN A 2 10.71 2.82 -6.39
CA GLN A 2 9.91 3.03 -5.17
C GLN A 2 10.86 2.91 -3.97
N PRO A 3 10.99 3.93 -3.10
CA PRO A 3 11.80 3.80 -1.91
C PRO A 3 11.20 2.74 -0.99
N TRP A 4 12.04 1.83 -0.49
CA TRP A 4 11.65 0.92 0.58
C TRP A 4 11.20 1.73 1.80
N LEU A 5 10.10 1.31 2.43
CA LEU A 5 9.62 1.92 3.67
C LEU A 5 10.69 1.79 4.76
N LYS A 6 10.94 2.87 5.49
CA LYS A 6 11.89 2.94 6.60
C LYS A 6 11.23 3.53 7.83
N ALA A 7 11.71 3.15 9.00
CA ALA A 7 11.29 3.78 10.25
C ALA A 7 11.57 5.29 10.21
N GLY A 8 10.65 6.09 10.76
CA GLY A 8 10.70 7.54 10.74
C GLY A 8 10.16 8.20 9.46
N MET A 9 9.75 7.43 8.45
CA MET A 9 9.02 7.99 7.30
C MET A 9 7.57 8.32 7.66
N ASP A 10 6.99 9.26 6.92
CA ASP A 10 5.55 9.54 7.00
C ASP A 10 4.75 8.26 6.70
N ALA A 11 3.80 7.92 7.58
CA ALA A 11 3.00 6.70 7.50
C ALA A 11 1.88 6.84 6.45
N THR A 12 2.27 7.17 5.22
CA THR A 12 1.41 7.23 4.05
C THR A 12 1.80 6.13 3.08
N PHE A 13 0.97 5.09 3.00
CA PHE A 13 1.22 3.90 2.19
C PHE A 13 -0.09 3.18 1.86
N VAL A 14 -0.04 2.31 0.85
CA VAL A 14 -1.15 1.43 0.47
C VAL A 14 -0.80 -0.02 0.80
N LEU A 15 -1.77 -0.75 1.34
CA LEU A 15 -1.70 -2.17 1.59
C LEU A 15 -2.33 -2.92 0.43
N VAL A 16 -1.61 -3.86 -0.16
CA VAL A 16 -2.02 -4.61 -1.36
C VAL A 16 -1.70 -6.09 -1.19
N ASP A 17 -2.42 -6.94 -1.91
CA ASP A 17 -2.17 -8.39 -1.96
C ASP A 17 -1.27 -8.75 -3.14
N ALA A 18 0.03 -8.48 -3.00
CA ALA A 18 1.01 -8.74 -4.04
C ALA A 18 2.37 -9.12 -3.43
N SER A 19 3.10 -9.99 -4.12
CA SER A 19 4.43 -10.44 -3.69
C SER A 19 5.54 -9.44 -4.08
N CYS A 20 5.28 -8.61 -5.10
CA CYS A 20 6.18 -7.55 -5.54
C CYS A 20 5.42 -6.42 -6.26
N SER A 21 6.06 -5.27 -6.44
CA SER A 21 5.47 -4.10 -7.12
C SER A 21 5.10 -4.38 -8.57
N THR A 22 5.87 -5.21 -9.28
CA THR A 22 5.55 -5.63 -10.64
C THR A 22 4.26 -6.44 -10.70
N GLU A 23 4.06 -7.38 -9.78
CA GLU A 23 2.84 -8.18 -9.71
C GLU A 23 1.61 -7.29 -9.48
N PHE A 24 1.71 -6.33 -8.55
CA PHE A 24 0.65 -5.38 -8.26
C PHE A 24 0.18 -4.62 -9.51
N ILE A 25 1.13 -4.09 -10.30
CA ILE A 25 0.84 -3.32 -11.52
C ILE A 25 0.25 -4.21 -12.61
N VAL A 26 0.92 -5.32 -12.93
CA VAL A 26 0.53 -6.21 -14.05
C VAL A 26 -0.85 -6.81 -13.85
N ARG A 27 -1.19 -7.16 -12.61
CA ARG A 27 -2.48 -7.80 -12.27
C ARG A 27 -3.55 -6.82 -11.82
N MET A 28 -3.25 -5.50 -11.78
CA MET A 28 -4.14 -4.47 -11.24
C MET A 28 -4.81 -4.90 -9.92
N LYS A 29 -4.00 -5.43 -9.00
CA LYS A 29 -4.52 -6.01 -7.75
C LYS A 29 -5.27 -4.94 -6.96
N PRO A 30 -6.41 -5.29 -6.33
CA PRO A 30 -7.15 -4.33 -5.51
C PRO A 30 -6.32 -3.88 -4.31
N VAL A 31 -6.44 -2.60 -3.98
CA VAL A 31 -5.91 -2.06 -2.72
C VAL A 31 -6.78 -2.57 -1.58
N LYS A 32 -6.16 -3.21 -0.59
CA LYS A 32 -6.83 -3.71 0.61
C LYS A 32 -7.10 -2.57 1.59
N ALA A 33 -6.11 -1.71 1.81
CA ALA A 33 -6.27 -0.53 2.66
C ALA A 33 -5.35 0.61 2.21
N SER A 34 -5.70 1.84 2.55
CA SER A 34 -4.87 3.03 2.33
C SER A 34 -4.71 3.81 3.61
N TYR A 35 -3.47 4.20 3.89
CA TYR A 35 -3.11 4.98 5.06
C TYR A 35 -2.57 6.34 4.62
N SER A 36 -2.98 7.39 5.32
CA SER A 36 -2.46 8.74 5.16
C SER A 36 -2.08 9.30 6.52
N LYS A 37 -0.79 9.64 6.70
CA LYS A 37 -0.24 10.13 7.97
C LYS A 37 -0.62 9.26 9.17
N GLY A 38 -0.59 7.94 8.99
CA GLY A 38 -0.93 6.95 10.00
C GLY A 38 -2.43 6.71 10.23
N LYS A 39 -3.32 7.42 9.51
CA LYS A 39 -4.76 7.20 9.57
C LYS A 39 -5.21 6.30 8.43
N ASN A 40 -5.99 5.27 8.75
CA ASN A 40 -6.71 4.51 7.72
C ASN A 40 -7.78 5.41 7.11
N ILE A 41 -7.71 5.61 5.79
CA ILE A 41 -8.67 6.43 5.03
C ILE A 41 -9.52 5.60 4.07
N PHE A 42 -9.15 4.33 3.86
CA PHE A 42 -9.86 3.41 3.00
C PHE A 42 -9.53 1.99 3.43
N GLU A 43 -10.55 1.16 3.56
CA GLU A 43 -10.42 -0.26 3.82
C GLU A 43 -11.46 -0.99 2.96
N LEU A 44 -10.99 -1.96 2.18
CA LEU A 44 -11.87 -2.82 1.41
C LEU A 44 -12.46 -3.84 2.37
N ILE A 45 -13.70 -3.60 2.80
CA ILE A 45 -14.48 -4.55 3.60
C ILE A 45 -14.73 -5.79 2.73
N GLN A 46 -14.27 -6.95 3.19
CA GLN A 46 -14.45 -8.23 2.49
C GLN A 46 -15.85 -8.81 2.69
#